data_AF-A0A7S0SWK9-F1
#
_entry.id   AF-A0A7S0SWK9-F1
#
_cell.length_a   1.000
_cell.length_b   1.000
_cell.length_c   1.000
_cell.angle_alpha   90.00
_cell.angle_beta   90.00
_cell.angle_gamma   90.00
#
_symmetry.space_group_name_H-M   'P 1'
#
loop_
_entity.id
_entity.type
_entity.pdbx_description
1 polymer ?
#
loop_
_entity_poly.entity_id
_entity_poly.type
_entity_poly.pdbx_seq_one_letter_code
_entity_poly.pdbx_strand_id
1 'polypeptide(L)'
;RPRADGSGRRSLAHAGMQHPGHPRYLQGQYQHLQQYQQGGMHAPQAQQMLEDPTGGLGFLGEIDGLFIQQKLELFEAITGCNTINRYNVTPIPAHSLPDPVPPEWINHFKEQAATWPMLKAREDSECVERVCCPRYRSFNMEFKDSRGATFFSVQRPFRCTLNTPCFNLWPQELTLRDARGAPAAHAREEHRMCWWCTRSFVAEDAAHHAQFRVHAAECSSSRGCNFLAPSCCNESYDMDVYDAGEMKVVAHAASVWPGCNCGGVTERSNLLLRFPRGAAPDQRA
;
A
#
# COMPACT_ATOMS: atom_id res chain seq x y z
N ARG A 1 26.20 55.35 -33.35
CA ARG A 1 26.15 54.04 -34.03
C ARG A 1 26.14 52.95 -32.95
N PRO A 2 25.35 51.87 -33.10
CA PRO A 2 24.33 51.52 -32.12
C PRO A 2 24.52 50.19 -31.37
N ARG A 3 23.76 50.10 -30.25
CA ARG A 3 22.92 48.99 -29.73
C ARG A 3 23.52 47.72 -29.09
N ALA A 4 22.92 47.45 -27.94
CA ALA A 4 22.83 46.19 -27.21
C ALA A 4 22.12 45.06 -28.00
N ASP A 5 22.32 43.83 -27.51
CA ASP A 5 21.32 42.77 -27.27
C ASP A 5 21.75 41.38 -27.78
N GLY A 6 21.33 40.33 -27.06
CA GLY A 6 21.16 38.99 -27.64
C GLY A 6 21.96 37.86 -27.01
N SER A 7 21.64 37.49 -25.77
CA SER A 7 21.92 36.18 -25.21
C SER A 7 21.16 35.08 -25.99
N GLY A 8 21.84 34.48 -26.96
CA GLY A 8 21.32 33.35 -27.74
C GLY A 8 21.23 32.07 -26.91
N ARG A 9 20.03 31.78 -26.41
CA ARG A 9 19.62 30.45 -25.92
C ARG A 9 19.97 29.38 -26.95
N ARG A 10 20.97 28.54 -26.68
CA ARG A 10 20.97 27.18 -27.25
C ARG A 10 20.02 26.35 -26.43
N SER A 11 18.88 26.04 -27.03
CA SER A 11 17.93 25.03 -26.57
C SER A 11 18.69 23.72 -26.39
N LEU A 12 18.96 23.33 -25.14
CA LEU A 12 19.31 21.96 -24.79
C LEU A 12 18.04 21.14 -25.02
N ALA A 13 17.92 20.60 -26.24
CA ALA A 13 17.02 19.50 -26.52
C ALA A 13 17.24 18.44 -25.43
N HIS A 14 16.15 17.97 -24.82
CA HIS A 14 16.15 16.83 -23.91
C HIS A 14 16.80 15.63 -24.62
N ALA A 15 18.09 15.43 -24.38
CA ALA A 15 18.75 14.18 -24.67
C ALA A 15 18.19 13.19 -23.65
N GLY A 16 17.27 12.33 -24.11
CA GLY A 16 16.77 11.23 -23.32
C GLY A 16 17.95 10.42 -22.78
N MET A 17 18.09 10.39 -21.46
CA MET A 17 19.05 9.52 -20.79
C MET A 17 18.64 8.08 -21.07
N GLN A 18 19.33 7.44 -22.02
CA GLN A 18 19.27 6.00 -22.19
C GLN A 18 20.12 5.38 -21.08
N HIS A 19 19.46 4.85 -20.05
CA HIS A 19 20.11 3.99 -19.06
C HIS A 19 20.59 2.69 -19.75
N PRO A 20 21.89 2.34 -19.66
CA PRO A 20 22.41 1.14 -20.30
C PRO A 20 22.04 -0.09 -19.48
N GLY A 21 21.33 -1.06 -20.11
CA GLY A 21 21.29 -2.44 -19.63
C GLY A 21 19.93 -3.07 -19.31
N HIS A 22 18.80 -2.39 -19.48
CA HIS A 22 17.50 -3.04 -19.24
C HIS A 22 17.08 -3.97 -20.41
N PRO A 23 16.61 -5.20 -20.13
CA PRO A 23 15.93 -6.03 -21.13
C PRO A 23 14.83 -5.23 -21.84
N ARG A 24 14.76 -5.30 -23.17
CA ARG A 24 13.79 -4.54 -24.01
C ARG A 24 12.33 -4.60 -23.53
N TYR A 25 11.93 -5.65 -22.82
CA TYR A 25 10.60 -5.81 -22.24
C TYR A 25 10.30 -4.83 -21.09
N LEU A 26 11.27 -4.58 -20.22
CA LEU A 26 11.11 -3.63 -19.11
C LEU A 26 11.06 -2.18 -19.62
N GLN A 27 11.76 -1.89 -20.73
CA GLN A 27 11.81 -0.55 -21.33
C GLN A 27 10.43 -0.06 -21.82
N GLY A 28 9.60 -0.94 -22.40
CA GLY A 28 8.22 -0.61 -22.77
C GLY A 28 7.30 -0.39 -21.56
N GLN A 29 7.55 -1.12 -20.47
CA GLN A 29 6.82 -0.99 -19.20
C GLN A 29 7.16 0.34 -18.51
N TYR A 30 8.44 0.74 -18.52
CA TYR A 30 8.89 2.06 -18.04
C TYR A 30 8.33 3.21 -18.89
N GLN A 31 8.23 3.05 -20.22
CA GLN A 31 7.62 4.04 -21.11
C GLN A 31 6.11 4.20 -20.87
N HIS A 32 5.40 3.09 -20.63
CA HIS A 32 3.98 3.13 -20.22
C HIS A 32 3.83 3.87 -18.89
N LEU A 33 4.64 3.56 -17.87
CA LEU A 33 4.64 4.26 -16.58
C LEU A 33 4.90 5.78 -16.74
N GLN A 34 5.87 6.19 -17.57
CA GLN A 34 6.15 7.61 -17.85
C GLN A 34 5.00 8.31 -18.58
N GLN A 35 4.22 7.61 -19.40
CA GLN A 35 3.04 8.17 -20.06
C GLN A 35 1.88 8.40 -19.08
N TYR A 36 1.71 7.52 -18.07
CA TYR A 36 0.77 7.74 -16.96
C TYR A 36 1.20 8.87 -16.02
N GLN A 37 2.48 9.22 -15.98
CA GLN A 37 3.00 10.34 -15.17
C GLN A 37 2.71 11.72 -15.76
N GLN A 38 2.63 11.85 -17.09
CA GLN A 38 2.34 13.14 -17.73
C GLN A 38 0.84 13.49 -17.78
N GLY A 39 -0.04 12.50 -17.56
CA GLY A 39 -1.50 12.68 -17.51
C GLY A 39 -2.10 12.10 -16.26
N GLY A 40 -1.43 12.33 -15.10
CA GLY A 40 -1.69 11.68 -13.81
C GLY A 40 -3.14 11.25 -13.63
N MET A 41 -3.36 9.98 -13.27
CA MET A 41 -4.68 9.51 -12.86
C MET A 41 -5.21 10.47 -11.79
N HIS A 42 -6.05 11.41 -12.22
CA HIS A 42 -6.80 12.22 -11.32
C HIS A 42 -7.74 11.25 -10.64
N ALA A 43 -7.68 11.21 -9.31
CA ALA A 43 -8.64 10.47 -8.53
C ALA A 43 -10.05 10.84 -9.06
N PRO A 44 -10.92 9.87 -9.39
CA PRO A 44 -12.27 10.16 -9.87
C PRO A 44 -12.96 11.17 -8.95
N GLN A 45 -13.83 12.00 -9.53
CA GLN A 45 -14.44 13.07 -8.74
C GLN A 45 -15.34 12.48 -7.65
N ALA A 46 -15.35 13.09 -6.47
CA ALA A 46 -16.17 12.66 -5.33
C ALA A 46 -17.62 12.32 -5.72
N GLN A 47 -18.22 13.16 -6.58
CA GLN A 47 -19.58 12.95 -7.10
C GLN A 47 -19.68 11.70 -7.97
N GLN A 48 -18.70 11.47 -8.86
CA GLN A 48 -18.64 10.26 -9.70
C GLN A 48 -18.52 8.99 -8.85
N MET A 49 -17.86 9.05 -7.70
CA MET A 49 -17.75 7.91 -6.78
C MET A 49 -19.04 7.59 -6.04
N LEU A 50 -19.78 8.62 -5.62
CA LEU A 50 -21.08 8.43 -4.97
C LEU A 50 -22.10 7.83 -5.95
N GLU A 51 -22.02 8.24 -7.21
CA GLU A 51 -22.87 7.78 -8.32
C GLU A 51 -22.44 6.43 -8.91
N ASP A 52 -21.18 6.01 -8.74
CA ASP A 52 -20.67 4.71 -9.17
C ASP A 52 -21.48 3.58 -8.50
N PRO A 53 -22.11 2.65 -9.25
CA PRO A 53 -22.91 1.57 -8.69
C PRO A 53 -22.20 0.74 -7.61
N THR A 54 -20.87 0.64 -7.67
CA THR A 54 -20.04 -0.11 -6.71
C THR A 54 -19.66 0.68 -5.45
N GLY A 55 -20.22 1.88 -5.25
CA GLY A 55 -19.92 2.72 -4.08
C GLY A 55 -18.55 3.40 -4.17
N GLY A 56 -18.02 3.58 -5.37
CA GLY A 56 -16.72 4.20 -5.61
C GLY A 56 -15.54 3.24 -5.55
N LEU A 57 -15.78 1.92 -5.50
CA LEU A 57 -14.73 0.90 -5.53
C LEU A 57 -14.43 0.39 -6.95
N GLY A 58 -15.16 0.84 -7.96
CA GLY A 58 -15.03 0.35 -9.34
C GLY A 58 -13.64 0.58 -9.94
N PHE A 59 -12.95 1.65 -9.51
CA PHE A 59 -11.57 1.94 -9.93
C PHE A 59 -10.59 0.82 -9.56
N LEU A 60 -10.88 0.00 -8.55
CA LEU A 60 -10.05 -1.16 -8.19
C LEU A 60 -9.94 -2.15 -9.34
N GLY A 61 -10.92 -2.20 -10.25
CA GLY A 61 -10.89 -3.03 -11.45
C GLY A 61 -9.88 -2.58 -12.51
N GLU A 62 -9.46 -1.31 -12.49
CA GLU A 62 -8.59 -0.69 -13.50
C GLU A 62 -7.09 -0.74 -13.12
N ILE A 63 -6.77 -1.28 -11.94
CA ILE A 63 -5.43 -1.24 -11.34
C ILE A 63 -4.94 -2.64 -10.97
N ASP A 64 -3.66 -2.95 -11.13
CA ASP A 64 -3.08 -4.26 -10.77
C ASP A 64 -2.69 -4.36 -9.29
N GLY A 65 -2.61 -3.23 -8.61
CA GLY A 65 -2.15 -3.17 -7.23
C GLY A 65 -2.09 -1.75 -6.66
N LEU A 66 -1.62 -1.67 -5.42
CA LEU A 66 -1.45 -0.43 -4.69
C LEU A 66 -0.01 -0.33 -4.17
N PHE A 67 0.56 0.87 -4.28
CA PHE A 67 1.75 1.25 -3.55
C PHE A 67 1.37 2.20 -2.41
N ILE A 68 1.62 1.77 -1.17
CA ILE A 68 1.22 2.46 0.06
C ILE A 68 2.48 2.87 0.82
N GLN A 69 2.71 4.17 0.96
CA GLN A 69 3.87 4.71 1.67
C GLN A 69 3.44 5.28 3.01
N GLN A 70 4.00 4.76 4.11
CA GLN A 70 3.79 5.30 5.45
C GLN A 70 4.78 6.44 5.71
N LYS A 71 4.25 7.62 6.03
CA LYS A 71 5.04 8.77 6.46
C LYS A 71 5.31 8.70 7.96
N LEU A 72 6.58 8.85 8.31
CA LEU A 72 7.01 9.07 9.68
C LEU A 72 6.92 10.58 9.98
N GLU A 73 6.34 10.94 11.11
CA GLU A 73 6.39 12.32 11.58
C GLU A 73 7.73 12.59 12.29
N LEU A 74 8.39 13.69 11.94
CA LEU A 74 9.69 14.07 12.51
C LEU A 74 9.64 14.19 14.05
N PHE A 75 8.49 14.62 14.59
CA PHE A 75 8.28 14.67 16.03
C PHE A 75 8.26 13.28 16.69
N GLU A 76 7.74 12.26 16.03
CA GLU A 76 7.81 10.88 16.52
C GLU A 76 9.25 10.36 16.49
N ALA A 77 10.01 10.70 15.45
CA ALA A 77 11.42 10.34 15.33
C ALA A 77 12.28 10.97 16.45
N ILE A 78 11.93 12.18 16.90
CA ILE A 78 12.67 12.92 17.94
C ILE A 78 12.21 12.55 19.35
N THR A 79 10.91 12.36 19.57
CA THR A 79 10.35 12.15 20.92
C THR A 79 10.14 10.68 21.27
N GLY A 80 10.13 9.77 20.30
CA GLY A 80 9.78 8.37 20.49
C GLY A 80 8.30 8.14 20.84
N CYS A 81 7.48 9.20 20.89
CA CYS A 81 6.05 9.09 21.13
C CYS A 81 5.32 8.68 19.85
N ASN A 82 4.49 7.63 19.93
CA ASN A 82 3.65 7.21 18.81
C ASN A 82 2.74 8.36 18.35
N THR A 83 2.88 8.77 17.08
CA THR A 83 2.01 9.78 16.47
C THR A 83 0.94 9.14 15.60
N ILE A 84 0.09 9.99 15.04
CA ILE A 84 -0.92 9.63 14.05
C ILE A 84 -0.21 9.16 12.78
N ASN A 85 -0.50 7.93 12.34
CA ASN A 85 0.05 7.45 11.08
C ASN A 85 -0.57 8.20 9.90
N ARG A 86 0.26 8.47 8.89
CA ARG A 86 -0.15 9.07 7.62
C ARG A 86 0.33 8.21 6.47
N TYR A 87 -0.51 8.08 5.45
CA TYR A 87 -0.24 7.24 4.30
C TYR A 87 -0.47 8.00 3.00
N ASN A 88 0.40 7.75 2.04
CA ASN A 88 0.20 8.10 0.64
C ASN A 88 -0.12 6.81 -0.11
N VAL A 89 -1.19 6.79 -0.90
CA VAL A 89 -1.57 5.64 -1.73
C VAL A 89 -1.50 6.03 -3.19
N THR A 90 -0.80 5.20 -3.96
CA THR A 90 -0.61 5.35 -5.40
C THR A 90 -1.11 4.08 -6.09
N PRO A 91 -2.11 4.17 -6.98
CA PRO A 91 -2.55 3.02 -7.76
C PRO A 91 -1.47 2.61 -8.75
N ILE A 92 -1.39 1.32 -9.03
CA ILE A 92 -0.52 0.77 -10.06
C ILE A 92 -1.41 0.39 -11.24
N PRO A 93 -1.28 1.03 -12.41
CA PRO A 93 -2.11 0.74 -13.57
C PRO A 93 -2.15 -0.74 -13.93
N ALA A 94 -3.26 -1.19 -14.53
CA ALA A 94 -3.35 -2.53 -15.08
C ALA A 94 -2.19 -2.81 -16.06
N HIS A 95 -1.68 -4.04 -16.01
CA HIS A 95 -0.56 -4.57 -16.80
C HIS A 95 0.81 -3.89 -16.57
N SER A 96 0.94 -2.98 -15.59
CA SER A 96 2.22 -2.29 -15.34
C SER A 96 3.05 -2.86 -14.20
N LEU A 97 2.52 -3.83 -13.44
CA LEU A 97 3.21 -4.40 -12.27
C LEU A 97 4.07 -5.63 -12.66
N PRO A 98 5.41 -5.51 -12.77
CA PRO A 98 6.29 -6.63 -13.11
C PRO A 98 6.34 -7.69 -12.01
N ASP A 99 6.53 -8.95 -12.39
CA ASP A 99 6.68 -10.07 -11.45
C ASP A 99 7.92 -10.92 -11.74
N PRO A 100 8.91 -10.98 -10.83
CA PRO A 100 9.04 -10.24 -9.57
C PRO A 100 9.23 -8.73 -9.79
N VAL A 101 9.04 -7.93 -8.73
CA VAL A 101 9.15 -6.48 -8.81
C VAL A 101 10.61 -6.08 -8.64
N PRO A 102 11.24 -5.40 -9.62
CA PRO A 102 12.64 -5.01 -9.51
C PRO A 102 12.84 -3.89 -8.46
N PRO A 103 13.99 -3.83 -7.77
CA PRO A 103 14.27 -2.78 -6.78
C PRO A 103 14.19 -1.35 -7.36
N GLU A 104 14.65 -1.14 -8.59
CA GLU A 104 14.59 0.17 -9.25
C GLU A 104 13.15 0.66 -9.47
N TRP A 105 12.21 -0.28 -9.62
CA TRP A 105 10.79 0.00 -9.80
C TRP A 105 10.20 0.62 -8.53
N ILE A 106 10.63 0.16 -7.36
CA ILE A 106 10.14 0.66 -6.07
C ILE A 106 10.53 2.13 -5.87
N ASN A 107 11.75 2.51 -6.25
CA ASN A 107 12.22 3.90 -6.12
C ASN A 107 11.36 4.86 -6.94
N HIS A 108 10.92 4.45 -8.13
CA HIS A 108 10.01 5.23 -8.95
C HIS A 108 8.66 5.50 -8.26
N PHE A 109 8.06 4.48 -7.63
CA PHE A 109 6.80 4.66 -6.91
C PHE A 109 6.95 5.47 -5.63
N LYS A 110 8.12 5.41 -4.96
CA LYS A 110 8.43 6.31 -3.83
C LYS A 110 8.42 7.78 -4.26
N GLU A 111 9.12 8.11 -5.35
CA GLU A 111 9.17 9.48 -5.88
C GLU A 111 7.78 9.98 -6.31
N GLN A 112 7.00 9.11 -6.98
CA GLN A 112 5.64 9.43 -7.39
C GLN A 112 4.72 9.65 -6.18
N ALA A 113 4.74 8.75 -5.19
CA ALA A 113 3.95 8.87 -3.97
C ALA A 113 4.29 10.13 -3.17
N ALA A 114 5.56 10.56 -3.18
CA ALA A 114 5.99 11.79 -2.54
C ALA A 114 5.46 13.04 -3.27
N THR A 115 5.39 13.02 -4.60
CA THR A 115 5.06 14.19 -5.42
C THR A 115 3.56 14.34 -5.65
N TRP A 116 2.89 13.28 -6.08
CA TRP A 116 1.46 13.27 -6.45
C TRP A 116 0.78 11.97 -6.00
N PRO A 117 0.56 11.79 -4.69
CA PRO A 117 -0.25 10.66 -4.23
C PRO A 117 -1.69 10.84 -4.71
N MET A 118 -2.31 9.76 -5.20
CA MET A 118 -3.71 9.79 -5.60
C MET A 118 -4.59 10.00 -4.36
N LEU A 119 -4.33 9.22 -3.31
CA LEU A 119 -5.05 9.31 -2.04
C LEU A 119 -4.09 9.55 -0.89
N LYS A 120 -4.51 10.40 0.05
CA LYS A 120 -3.85 10.63 1.33
C LYS A 120 -4.75 10.10 2.43
N ALA A 121 -4.18 9.30 3.31
CA ALA A 121 -4.88 8.76 4.47
C ALA A 121 -4.23 9.30 5.74
N ARG A 122 -5.06 9.63 6.74
CA ARG A 122 -4.60 10.03 8.06
C ARG A 122 -5.38 9.23 9.08
N GLU A 123 -4.65 8.56 9.95
CA GLU A 123 -5.23 7.84 11.08
C GLU A 123 -5.85 8.82 12.07
N ASP A 124 -7.06 8.52 12.53
CA ASP A 124 -7.67 9.14 13.69
C ASP A 124 -7.77 8.10 14.81
N SER A 125 -7.03 8.33 15.90
CA SER A 125 -6.94 7.43 17.05
C SER A 125 -6.80 8.23 18.35
N GLU A 126 -7.15 7.61 19.47
CA GLU A 126 -7.03 8.27 20.77
C GLU A 126 -5.61 8.22 21.33
N CYS A 127 -5.23 9.23 22.13
CA CYS A 127 -3.88 9.35 22.67
C CYS A 127 -3.53 8.20 23.65
N VAL A 128 -4.47 7.78 24.49
CA VAL A 128 -4.24 6.75 25.51
C VAL A 128 -3.95 5.40 24.85
N GLU A 129 -4.70 5.03 23.80
CA GLU A 129 -4.46 3.79 23.07
C GLU A 129 -3.08 3.76 22.40
N ARG A 130 -2.57 4.91 21.93
CA ARG A 130 -1.22 5.03 21.36
C ARG A 130 -0.10 4.81 22.38
N VAL A 131 -0.34 5.09 23.66
CA VAL A 131 0.65 4.94 24.73
C VAL A 131 0.54 3.56 25.39
N CYS A 132 -0.67 3.13 25.73
CA CYS A 132 -0.88 1.92 26.52
C CYS A 132 -0.95 0.64 25.67
N CYS A 133 -1.44 0.71 24.43
CA CYS A 133 -1.69 -0.45 23.58
C CYS A 133 -1.40 -0.16 22.09
N PRO A 134 -0.19 0.30 21.74
CA PRO A 134 0.11 0.80 20.40
C PRO A 134 -0.12 -0.21 19.27
N ARG A 135 0.09 -1.50 19.55
CA ARG A 135 -0.13 -2.59 18.58
C ARG A 135 -1.61 -2.86 18.31
N TYR A 136 -2.49 -2.55 19.26
CA TYR A 136 -3.90 -2.94 19.26
C TYR A 136 -4.87 -1.76 19.18
N ARG A 137 -4.34 -0.54 18.98
CA ARG A 137 -5.11 0.69 18.94
C ARG A 137 -6.20 0.66 17.87
N SER A 138 -7.35 1.20 18.22
CA SER A 138 -8.39 1.52 17.25
C SER A 138 -7.91 2.64 16.34
N PHE A 139 -8.47 2.67 15.14
CA PHE A 139 -8.41 3.85 14.31
C PHE A 139 -9.56 3.92 13.32
N ASN A 140 -9.90 5.14 12.94
CA ASN A 140 -10.62 5.42 11.71
C ASN A 140 -9.66 6.08 10.72
N MET A 141 -9.68 5.66 9.47
CA MET A 141 -8.78 6.18 8.45
C MET A 141 -9.55 6.44 7.16
N GLU A 142 -9.68 7.71 6.81
CA GLU A 142 -10.32 8.14 5.56
C GLU A 142 -9.27 8.35 4.47
N PHE A 143 -9.50 7.77 3.30
CA PHE A 143 -8.63 7.93 2.14
C PHE A 143 -9.17 9.07 1.27
N LYS A 144 -8.46 10.20 1.24
CA LYS A 144 -8.92 11.44 0.60
C LYS A 144 -8.13 11.78 -0.64
N ASP A 145 -8.79 12.31 -1.66
CA ASP A 145 -8.13 12.88 -2.83
C ASP A 145 -7.43 14.22 -2.51
N SER A 146 -6.79 14.81 -3.52
CA SER A 146 -6.15 16.13 -3.41
C SER A 146 -7.12 17.28 -3.12
N ARG A 147 -8.44 17.09 -3.30
CA ARG A 147 -9.50 18.06 -3.01
C ARG A 147 -10.17 17.81 -1.65
N GLY A 148 -9.79 16.75 -0.94
CA GLY A 148 -10.31 16.40 0.38
C GLY A 148 -11.55 15.50 0.37
N ALA A 149 -11.95 14.98 -0.79
CA ALA A 149 -13.07 14.06 -0.89
C ALA A 149 -12.67 12.65 -0.47
N THR A 150 -13.48 12.01 0.38
CA THR A 150 -13.24 10.65 0.87
C THR A 150 -13.69 9.62 -0.15
N PHE A 151 -12.77 8.71 -0.51
CA PHE A 151 -12.99 7.62 -1.45
C PHE A 151 -13.57 6.38 -0.76
N PHE A 152 -12.94 6.00 0.33
CA PHE A 152 -13.35 4.93 1.22
C PHE A 152 -12.73 5.20 2.57
N SER A 153 -13.20 4.49 3.59
CA SER A 153 -12.64 4.56 4.93
C SER A 153 -12.39 3.16 5.47
N VAL A 154 -11.39 3.07 6.33
CA VAL A 154 -11.01 1.85 7.00
C VAL A 154 -11.17 2.07 8.50
N GLN A 155 -11.97 1.22 9.13
CA GLN A 155 -12.21 1.24 10.56
C GLN A 155 -11.64 -0.02 11.18
N ARG A 156 -10.81 0.17 12.21
CA ARG A 156 -10.30 -0.89 13.06
C ARG A 156 -10.75 -0.60 14.50
N PRO A 157 -11.58 -1.44 15.13
CA PRO A 157 -11.95 -1.27 16.52
C PRO A 157 -10.82 -1.66 17.47
N PHE A 158 -10.90 -1.17 18.71
CA PHE A 158 -9.96 -1.56 19.76
C PHE A 158 -10.27 -2.99 20.20
N ARG A 159 -9.28 -3.88 20.06
CA ARG A 159 -9.36 -5.28 20.48
C ARG A 159 -8.08 -5.62 21.23
N CYS A 160 -8.13 -5.86 22.53
CA CYS A 160 -6.98 -6.29 23.34
C CYS A 160 -6.58 -7.74 23.01
N THR A 161 -6.04 -7.98 21.82
CA THR A 161 -5.77 -9.33 21.33
C THR A 161 -4.76 -10.04 22.21
N LEU A 162 -5.14 -11.21 22.71
CA LEU A 162 -4.25 -12.15 23.35
C LEU A 162 -4.04 -13.32 22.40
N ASN A 163 -3.00 -13.20 21.58
CA ASN A 163 -2.59 -14.27 20.69
C ASN A 163 -1.60 -15.19 21.42
N THR A 164 -2.01 -16.44 21.63
CA THR A 164 -1.16 -17.50 22.20
C THR A 164 -1.01 -18.61 21.15
N PRO A 165 -0.04 -19.53 21.31
CA PRO A 165 0.07 -20.67 20.39
C PRO A 165 -1.20 -21.53 20.29
N CYS A 166 -2.07 -21.49 21.30
CA CYS A 166 -3.22 -22.39 21.46
C CYS A 166 -4.58 -21.74 21.24
N PHE A 167 -4.67 -20.41 21.32
CA PHE A 167 -5.91 -19.67 21.09
C PHE A 167 -5.63 -18.19 20.80
N ASN A 168 -6.58 -17.53 20.15
CA ASN A 168 -6.59 -16.08 19.95
C ASN A 168 -7.85 -15.49 20.57
N LEU A 169 -7.71 -14.78 21.70
CA LEU A 169 -8.82 -14.03 22.30
C LEU A 169 -8.91 -12.65 21.67
N TRP A 170 -10.11 -12.29 21.23
CA TRP A 170 -10.42 -11.03 20.56
C TRP A 170 -9.52 -10.79 19.34
N PRO A 171 -9.67 -11.60 18.26
CA PRO A 171 -8.90 -11.41 17.04
C PRO A 171 -9.08 -9.99 16.51
N GLN A 172 -8.01 -9.48 15.89
CA GLN A 172 -8.07 -8.19 15.21
C GLN A 172 -9.04 -8.26 14.04
N GLU A 173 -9.79 -7.18 13.84
CA GLU A 173 -10.71 -7.05 12.72
C GLU A 173 -10.62 -5.65 12.12
N LEU A 174 -11.04 -5.52 10.88
CA LEU A 174 -10.97 -4.30 10.10
C LEU A 174 -12.16 -4.29 9.14
N THR A 175 -12.78 -3.13 8.97
CA THR A 175 -13.91 -2.96 8.06
C THR A 175 -13.58 -1.86 7.07
N LEU A 176 -13.69 -2.18 5.79
CA LEU A 176 -13.64 -1.22 4.71
C LEU A 176 -15.06 -0.73 4.44
N ARG A 177 -15.23 0.59 4.44
CA ARG A 177 -16.47 1.28 4.10
C ARG A 177 -16.29 2.04 2.80
N ASP A 178 -17.25 1.91 1.91
CA ASP A 178 -17.27 2.57 0.60
C ASP A 178 -17.42 4.11 0.72
N ALA A 179 -17.47 4.81 -0.42
CA ALA A 179 -17.64 6.28 -0.46
C ALA A 179 -18.96 6.75 0.17
N ARG A 180 -19.96 5.87 0.25
CA ARG A 180 -21.29 6.14 0.84
C ARG A 180 -21.35 5.77 2.32
N GLY A 181 -20.27 5.21 2.87
CA GLY A 181 -20.15 4.76 4.26
C GLY A 181 -20.72 3.37 4.54
N ALA A 182 -21.17 2.64 3.52
CA ALA A 182 -21.65 1.27 3.67
C ALA A 182 -20.46 0.30 3.83
N PRO A 183 -20.56 -0.75 4.68
CA PRO A 183 -19.52 -1.76 4.78
C PRO A 183 -19.43 -2.53 3.46
N ALA A 184 -18.24 -2.55 2.86
CA ALA A 184 -18.00 -3.20 1.58
C ALA A 184 -17.16 -4.49 1.71
N ALA A 185 -16.22 -4.52 2.67
CA ALA A 185 -15.39 -5.68 2.94
C ALA A 185 -14.94 -5.70 4.41
N HIS A 186 -14.55 -6.88 4.88
CA HIS A 186 -14.03 -7.11 6.20
C HIS A 186 -12.70 -7.85 6.13
N ALA A 187 -11.80 -7.59 7.09
CA ALA A 187 -10.62 -8.41 7.28
C ALA A 187 -10.52 -8.81 8.76
N ARG A 188 -10.16 -10.07 9.02
CA ARG A 188 -10.09 -10.59 10.39
C ARG A 188 -8.88 -11.49 10.57
N GLU A 189 -8.25 -11.42 11.73
CA GLU A 189 -7.18 -12.35 12.11
C GLU A 189 -7.76 -13.73 12.43
N GLU A 190 -7.22 -14.76 11.77
CA GLU A 190 -7.55 -16.16 12.06
C GLU A 190 -6.50 -16.77 12.98
N HIS A 191 -6.96 -17.45 14.02
CA HIS A 191 -6.06 -18.26 14.84
C HIS A 191 -5.65 -19.53 14.10
N ARG A 192 -4.35 -19.84 14.15
CA ARG A 192 -3.80 -21.08 13.67
C ARG A 192 -2.95 -21.70 14.78
N MET A 193 -3.38 -22.86 15.25
CA MET A 193 -2.70 -23.60 16.31
C MET A 193 -1.26 -23.91 15.90
N CYS A 194 -0.31 -23.62 16.78
CA CYS A 194 1.13 -23.82 16.57
C CYS A 194 1.76 -23.00 15.43
N TRP A 195 1.10 -21.97 14.90
CA TRP A 195 1.69 -21.03 13.92
C TRP A 195 2.41 -19.89 14.65
N TRP A 196 3.46 -20.24 15.41
CA TRP A 196 4.19 -19.30 16.26
C TRP A 196 4.97 -18.23 15.49
N CYS A 197 5.19 -18.42 14.19
CA CYS A 197 5.90 -17.51 13.30
C CYS A 197 5.07 -17.08 12.08
N THR A 198 3.74 -17.26 12.08
CA THR A 198 2.90 -16.83 10.96
C THR A 198 1.57 -16.30 11.46
N ARG A 199 1.22 -15.08 11.04
CA ARG A 199 -0.12 -14.53 11.26
C ARG A 199 -0.96 -14.76 10.00
N SER A 200 -2.19 -15.22 10.19
CA SER A 200 -3.15 -15.42 9.10
C SER A 200 -4.30 -14.43 9.23
N PHE A 201 -4.67 -13.82 8.11
CA PHE A 201 -5.79 -12.90 8.02
C PHE A 201 -6.72 -13.37 6.90
N VAL A 202 -8.01 -13.40 7.16
CA VAL A 202 -9.04 -13.63 6.15
C VAL A 202 -9.57 -12.29 5.65
N ALA A 203 -9.66 -12.14 4.33
CA ALA A 203 -10.38 -11.06 3.67
C ALA A 203 -11.75 -11.60 3.25
N GLU A 204 -12.81 -10.92 3.69
CA GLU A 204 -14.20 -11.31 3.54
C GLU A 204 -14.97 -10.20 2.81
N ASP A 205 -15.98 -10.58 2.02
CA ASP A 205 -16.91 -9.62 1.42
C ASP A 205 -17.85 -8.99 2.48
N ALA A 206 -18.71 -8.06 2.05
CA ALA A 206 -19.73 -7.44 2.92
C ALA A 206 -20.71 -8.45 3.58
N ALA A 207 -20.81 -9.67 3.05
CA ALA A 207 -21.64 -10.75 3.59
C ALA A 207 -20.85 -11.76 4.45
N HIS A 208 -19.58 -11.46 4.75
CA HIS A 208 -18.65 -12.31 5.50
C HIS A 208 -18.26 -13.62 4.78
N HIS A 209 -18.35 -13.70 3.46
CA HIS A 209 -17.76 -14.82 2.72
C HIS A 209 -16.28 -14.58 2.46
N ALA A 210 -15.46 -15.55 2.84
CA ALA A 210 -14.02 -15.51 2.61
C ALA A 210 -13.70 -15.45 1.11
N GLN A 211 -12.94 -14.44 0.69
CA GLN A 211 -12.45 -14.26 -0.67
C GLN A 211 -10.98 -14.69 -0.78
N PHE A 212 -10.14 -14.22 0.15
CA PHE A 212 -8.70 -14.48 0.17
C PHE A 212 -8.19 -14.65 1.60
N ARG A 213 -6.98 -15.21 1.72
CA ARG A 213 -6.24 -15.22 2.98
C ARG A 213 -4.84 -14.71 2.81
N VAL A 214 -4.39 -13.89 3.74
CA VAL A 214 -3.06 -13.30 3.74
C VAL A 214 -2.24 -13.94 4.85
N HIS A 215 -1.13 -14.56 4.48
CA HIS A 215 -0.17 -15.12 5.42
C HIS A 215 1.03 -14.18 5.54
N ALA A 216 1.14 -13.56 6.71
CA ALA A 216 2.31 -12.80 7.13
C ALA A 216 3.22 -13.74 7.91
N ALA A 217 4.05 -14.49 7.18
CA ALA A 217 4.98 -15.47 7.72
C ALA A 217 6.33 -14.83 8.05
N GLU A 218 6.74 -14.84 9.31
CA GLU A 218 7.99 -14.25 9.80
C GLU A 218 9.24 -15.04 9.35
N CYS A 219 9.11 -16.35 9.14
CA CYS A 219 10.24 -17.18 8.76
C CYS A 219 10.49 -17.21 7.24
N SER A 220 9.44 -17.40 6.44
CA SER A 220 9.56 -17.55 4.98
C SER A 220 8.21 -17.39 4.29
N SER A 221 8.22 -16.87 3.08
CA SER A 221 7.11 -16.86 2.13
C SER A 221 7.41 -17.75 0.93
N SER A 222 6.47 -17.85 -0.01
CA SER A 222 6.70 -18.51 -1.31
C SER A 222 7.80 -17.85 -2.15
N ARG A 223 8.24 -16.64 -1.80
CA ARG A 223 9.26 -15.87 -2.51
C ARG A 223 10.63 -15.85 -1.83
N GLY A 224 10.75 -16.38 -0.63
CA GLY A 224 12.04 -16.45 0.05
C GLY A 224 11.96 -16.43 1.57
N CYS A 225 13.07 -16.07 2.18
CA CYS A 225 13.21 -15.99 3.63
C CYS A 225 12.83 -14.59 4.10
N ASN A 226 11.91 -14.48 5.07
CA ASN A 226 11.59 -13.21 5.73
C ASN A 226 12.45 -12.96 6.98
N PHE A 227 13.31 -13.92 7.33
CA PHE A 227 14.20 -13.78 8.48
C PHE A 227 15.07 -12.53 8.34
N LEU A 228 15.21 -11.81 9.45
CA LEU A 228 15.91 -10.52 9.54
C LEU A 228 15.28 -9.38 8.74
N ALA A 229 14.06 -9.49 8.20
CA ALA A 229 13.35 -8.31 7.70
C ALA A 229 12.67 -7.55 8.86
N PRO A 230 12.74 -6.20 8.92
CA PRO A 230 13.62 -5.32 8.14
C PRO A 230 15.04 -5.26 8.72
N SER A 231 16.07 -5.49 7.90
CA SER A 231 17.45 -5.23 8.27
C SER A 231 18.36 -5.12 7.05
N CYS A 232 19.65 -4.90 7.32
CA CYS A 232 20.72 -5.03 6.33
C CYS A 232 20.75 -6.34 5.57
N CYS A 233 20.29 -7.42 6.18
CA CYS A 233 20.35 -8.75 5.62
C CYS A 233 19.07 -9.10 4.86
N ASN A 234 18.01 -8.30 5.01
CA ASN A 234 16.77 -8.44 4.28
C ASN A 234 15.94 -7.14 4.35
N GLU A 235 15.85 -6.44 3.22
CA GLU A 235 15.14 -5.16 3.10
C GLU A 235 13.65 -5.32 2.76
N SER A 236 13.18 -6.54 2.53
CA SER A 236 11.81 -6.86 2.14
C SER A 236 11.19 -7.93 3.03
N TYR A 237 9.92 -7.74 3.36
CA TYR A 237 9.08 -8.71 4.04
C TYR A 237 7.94 -9.09 3.12
N ASP A 238 7.98 -10.29 2.58
CA ASP A 238 7.04 -10.80 1.60
C ASP A 238 5.87 -11.54 2.29
N MET A 239 4.66 -11.25 1.87
CA MET A 239 3.43 -11.88 2.33
C MET A 239 2.75 -12.60 1.17
N ASP A 240 2.27 -13.81 1.44
CA ASP A 240 1.56 -14.59 0.44
C ASP A 240 0.05 -14.36 0.58
N VAL A 241 -0.62 -14.12 -0.56
CA VAL A 241 -2.07 -14.05 -0.65
C VAL A 241 -2.57 -15.34 -1.28
N TYR A 242 -3.28 -16.13 -0.51
CA TYR A 242 -3.93 -17.37 -0.90
C TYR A 242 -5.38 -17.14 -1.32
N ASP A 243 -5.90 -18.08 -2.11
CA ASP A 243 -7.34 -18.20 -2.36
C ASP A 243 -8.14 -18.48 -1.07
N ALA A 244 -9.47 -18.37 -1.15
CA ALA A 244 -10.39 -18.67 -0.05
C ALA A 244 -10.26 -20.10 0.50
N GLY A 245 -9.61 -21.03 -0.21
CA GLY A 245 -9.37 -22.39 0.26
C GLY A 245 -8.00 -22.62 0.91
N GLU A 246 -7.09 -21.63 0.91
CA GLU A 246 -5.66 -21.80 1.23
C GLU A 246 -4.92 -22.84 0.38
N MET A 247 -5.42 -23.14 -0.81
CA MET A 247 -4.85 -24.18 -1.67
C MET A 247 -3.75 -23.63 -2.59
N LYS A 248 -3.84 -22.34 -2.95
CA LYS A 248 -2.94 -21.74 -3.92
C LYS A 248 -2.65 -20.28 -3.61
N VAL A 249 -1.38 -19.89 -3.73
CA VAL A 249 -0.96 -18.48 -3.75
C VAL A 249 -1.42 -17.83 -5.06
N VAL A 250 -2.27 -16.82 -4.96
CA VAL A 250 -2.88 -16.09 -6.07
C VAL A 250 -2.30 -14.69 -6.27
N ALA A 251 -1.69 -14.12 -5.23
CA ALA A 251 -0.99 -12.84 -5.28
C ALA A 251 0.03 -12.72 -4.13
N HIS A 252 0.72 -11.58 -4.10
CA HIS A 252 1.75 -11.29 -3.12
C HIS A 252 1.64 -9.84 -2.66
N ALA A 253 2.00 -9.59 -1.41
CA ALA A 253 2.24 -8.26 -0.89
C ALA A 253 3.65 -8.19 -0.31
N ALA A 254 4.30 -7.03 -0.32
CA ALA A 254 5.63 -6.89 0.23
C ALA A 254 5.77 -5.55 0.95
N SER A 255 6.22 -5.58 2.20
CA SER A 255 6.73 -4.39 2.88
C SER A 255 8.20 -4.24 2.52
N VAL A 256 8.58 -3.07 2.02
CA VAL A 256 9.94 -2.76 1.57
C VAL A 256 10.43 -1.50 2.26
N TRP A 257 11.62 -1.59 2.85
CA TRP A 257 12.24 -0.51 3.60
C TRP A 257 13.40 0.11 2.82
N PRO A 258 13.67 1.42 3.00
CA PRO A 258 14.88 2.02 2.48
C PRO A 258 16.10 1.56 3.31
N GLY A 259 16.70 0.43 2.91
CA GLY A 259 18.03 -0.02 3.36
C GLY A 259 18.18 -0.54 4.80
N CYS A 260 19.44 -0.65 5.24
CA CYS A 260 19.89 -1.10 6.55
C CYS A 260 19.37 -0.23 7.71
N ASN A 261 18.24 -0.59 8.31
CA ASN A 261 17.83 -0.20 9.68
C ASN A 261 17.80 1.31 10.05
N CYS A 262 17.91 2.21 9.09
CA CYS A 262 17.70 3.63 9.32
C CYS A 262 16.24 3.97 9.05
N GLY A 263 15.36 3.56 9.97
CA GLY A 263 14.09 4.27 10.23
C GLY A 263 14.34 5.68 10.79
N GLY A 264 15.41 6.33 10.34
CA GLY A 264 15.89 7.62 10.76
C GLY A 264 15.41 8.67 9.76
N VAL A 265 14.51 9.50 10.25
CA VAL A 265 14.13 10.83 9.74
C VAL A 265 13.13 10.91 8.59
N THR A 266 13.01 10.00 7.60
CA THR A 266 12.11 10.29 6.45
C THR A 266 11.02 9.28 6.09
N GLU A 267 11.16 7.96 6.21
CA GLU A 267 10.10 7.02 5.81
C GLU A 267 10.15 5.71 6.62
N ARG A 268 8.99 5.18 7.04
CA ARG A 268 8.93 4.01 7.94
C ARG A 268 8.75 2.67 7.23
N SER A 269 8.03 2.64 6.11
CA SER A 269 7.67 1.41 5.39
C SER A 269 6.94 1.72 4.09
N ASN A 270 7.23 0.96 3.03
CA ASN A 270 6.50 0.99 1.76
C ASN A 270 5.83 -0.36 1.56
N LEU A 271 4.51 -0.42 1.51
CA LEU A 271 3.76 -1.63 1.22
C LEU A 271 3.37 -1.66 -0.25
N LEU A 272 3.86 -2.66 -0.96
CA LEU A 272 3.44 -3.00 -2.30
C LEU A 272 2.41 -4.14 -2.23
N LEU A 273 1.18 -3.86 -2.62
CA LEU A 273 0.10 -4.84 -2.68
C LEU A 273 -0.20 -5.15 -4.13
N ARG A 274 -0.17 -6.43 -4.51
CA ARG A 274 -0.69 -6.89 -5.80
C ARG A 274 -2.06 -7.53 -5.61
N PHE A 275 -3.00 -7.17 -6.49
CA PHE A 275 -4.29 -7.85 -6.53
C PHE A 275 -4.22 -9.20 -7.26
N PRO A 276 -5.02 -10.20 -6.83
CA PRO A 276 -5.16 -11.45 -7.57
C PRO A 276 -5.63 -11.21 -9.01
N ARG A 277 -4.99 -11.89 -9.97
CA ARG A 277 -5.31 -11.71 -11.39
C ARG A 277 -6.75 -12.11 -11.70
N GLY A 278 -7.49 -11.21 -12.34
CA GLY A 278 -8.88 -11.46 -12.72
C GLY A 278 -9.90 -11.33 -11.58
N ALA A 279 -9.46 -10.95 -10.36
CA ALA A 279 -10.39 -10.62 -9.28
C ALA A 279 -11.26 -9.41 -9.66
N ALA A 280 -12.54 -9.48 -9.33
CA ALA A 280 -13.48 -8.37 -9.50
C ALA A 280 -13.23 -7.27 -8.46
N PRO A 281 -13.72 -6.03 -8.67
CA PRO A 281 -13.44 -4.89 -7.77
C PRO A 281 -13.85 -5.13 -6.31
N ASP A 282 -14.97 -5.81 -6.10
CA ASP A 282 -15.47 -6.23 -4.79
C ASP A 282 -14.55 -7.23 -4.09
N GLN A 283 -13.92 -8.14 -4.83
CA GLN A 283 -12.94 -9.08 -4.29
C GLN A 283 -11.59 -8.41 -3.98
N ARG A 284 -11.25 -7.32 -4.68
CA ARG A 284 -10.01 -6.56 -4.47
C ARG A 284 -10.07 -5.63 -3.26
N ALA A 285 -11.29 -5.23 -2.87
CA ALA A 285 -11.56 -4.40 -1.69
C ALA A 285 -11.25 -5.17 -0.40
#